data_AF-A0A2P2JJE4-F1
#
_entry.id   AF-A0A2P2JJE4-F1
#
_cell.length_a   1.000
_cell.length_b   1.000
_cell.length_c   1.000
_cell.angle_alpha   90.00
_cell.angle_beta   90.00
_cell.angle_gamma   90.00
#
_symmetry.space_group_name_H-M   'P 1'
#
loop_
_entity.id
_entity.type
_entity.pdbx_description
1 polymer ?
#
loop_
_entity_poly.entity_id
_entity_poly.type
_entity_poly.pdbx_seq_one_letter_code
_entity_poly.pdbx_strand_id
1 'polypeptide(L)'
;MDLMTHSSVFLLPTIPADNRESSTYVLVALNQRLPTFTPLLWMHAQLRICADGGANRLYDEMPLFFPLEDALDVRHRYKPDIIKGDMDSIRAEVLEFYMSLVINFCELLF
;
A
#
# COMPACT_ATOMS: atom_id res chain seq x y z
N MET A 1 28.34 9.23 15.31
CA MET A 1 27.30 8.43 14.64
C MET A 1 26.16 9.38 14.37
N ASP A 2 26.01 9.84 13.14
CA ASP A 2 24.93 10.77 12.78
C ASP A 2 23.58 10.06 12.90
N LEU A 3 22.74 10.57 13.79
CA LEU A 3 21.38 10.09 13.95
C LEU A 3 20.60 10.57 12.72
N MET A 4 20.29 9.67 11.77
CA MET A 4 19.41 10.03 10.64
C MET A 4 18.04 10.43 11.18
N THR A 5 17.75 11.73 11.18
CA THR A 5 16.43 12.27 11.49
C THR A 5 15.55 12.15 10.24
N HIS A 6 14.67 11.15 10.22
CA HIS A 6 13.64 11.04 9.20
C HIS A 6 12.47 11.96 9.55
N SER A 7 12.22 12.98 8.71
CA SER A 7 11.02 13.80 8.79
C SER A 7 9.95 13.22 7.88
N SER A 8 8.83 12.79 8.47
CA SER A 8 7.62 12.37 7.74
C SER A 8 6.62 13.52 7.59
N VAL A 9 7.00 14.76 7.91
CA VAL A 9 6.10 15.92 7.87
C VAL A 9 5.50 16.14 6.48
N PHE A 10 6.24 15.81 5.42
CA PHE A 10 5.75 15.89 4.03
C PHE A 10 4.66 14.86 3.69
N LEU A 11 4.53 13.80 4.50
CA LEU A 11 3.53 12.74 4.36
C LEU A 11 2.25 13.05 5.12
N LEU A 12 2.28 14.04 6.00
CA LEU A 12 1.10 14.52 6.69
C LEU A 12 0.37 15.49 5.75
N PRO A 13 -0.95 15.35 5.55
CA PRO A 13 -1.71 16.30 4.77
C PRO A 13 -1.53 17.68 5.40
N THR A 14 -1.05 18.64 4.62
CA THR A 14 -1.00 20.04 5.04
C THR A 14 -2.43 20.48 5.33
N ILE A 15 -2.77 20.79 6.59
CA ILE A 15 -4.08 21.38 6.93
C ILE A 15 -4.07 22.77 6.29
N PRO A 16 -4.86 23.02 5.23
CA PRO A 16 -4.85 24.32 4.59
C PRO A 16 -5.53 25.31 5.53
N ALA A 17 -4.85 26.41 5.87
CA ALA A 17 -5.44 27.49 6.68
C ALA A 17 -6.54 28.27 5.92
N ASP A 18 -6.75 27.95 4.65
CA ASP A 18 -7.70 28.55 3.73
C ASP A 18 -8.23 27.44 2.83
N ASN A 19 -9.46 27.58 2.31
CA ASN A 19 -10.36 26.59 1.70
C ASN A 19 -9.83 25.87 0.42
N ARG A 20 -8.53 25.56 0.35
CA ARG A 20 -7.84 24.85 -0.73
C ARG A 20 -8.07 23.36 -0.58
N GLU A 21 -8.38 22.70 -1.68
CA GLU A 21 -8.61 21.26 -1.73
C GLU A 21 -7.44 20.50 -1.10
N SER A 22 -7.76 19.50 -0.27
CA SER A 22 -6.78 18.63 0.36
C SER A 22 -5.94 17.94 -0.70
N SER A 23 -4.62 17.90 -0.51
CA SER A 23 -3.73 17.22 -1.44
C SER A 23 -4.14 15.75 -1.61
N THR A 24 -4.27 15.32 -2.87
CA THR A 24 -4.62 13.95 -3.22
C THR A 24 -3.33 13.14 -3.37
N TYR A 25 -3.14 12.13 -2.53
CA TYR A 25 -1.96 11.27 -2.58
C TYR A 25 -2.30 9.92 -3.20
N VAL A 26 -1.39 9.42 -4.04
CA VAL A 26 -1.39 8.04 -4.53
C VAL A 26 -0.23 7.30 -3.86
N LEU A 27 -0.53 6.14 -3.28
CA LEU A 27 0.47 5.24 -2.72
C LEU A 27 0.76 4.13 -3.73
N VAL A 28 2.02 4.00 -4.13
CA VAL A 28 2.49 2.90 -4.98
C VAL A 28 3.41 2.00 -4.16
N ALA A 29 2.96 0.78 -3.89
CA ALA A 29 3.74 -0.26 -3.24
C ALA A 29 4.55 -1.03 -4.29
N LEU A 30 5.87 -0.97 -4.18
CA LEU A 30 6.80 -1.74 -5.00
C LEU A 30 7.18 -3.05 -4.29
N ASN A 31 7.88 -3.95 -4.99
CA ASN A 31 8.41 -5.19 -4.41
C ASN A 31 9.63 -4.94 -3.48
N GLN A 32 9.47 -4.06 -2.49
CA GLN A 32 10.46 -3.69 -1.48
C GLN A 32 9.85 -3.78 -0.08
N ARG A 33 10.70 -3.93 0.95
CA ARG A 33 10.26 -3.95 2.36
C ARG A 33 9.40 -2.72 2.67
N LEU A 34 8.29 -2.92 3.37
CA LEU A 34 7.40 -1.84 3.73
C LEU A 34 7.98 -1.05 4.91
N PRO A 35 8.06 0.30 4.83
CA PRO A 35 8.47 1.10 5.97
C PRO A 35 7.48 0.99 7.12
N THR A 36 7.94 1.15 8.36
CA THR A 36 7.10 1.02 9.57
C THR A 36 5.92 1.98 9.63
N PHE A 37 6.00 3.11 8.93
CA PHE A 37 4.93 4.11 8.82
C PHE A 37 3.97 3.86 7.64
N THR A 38 4.04 2.69 6.99
CA THR A 38 3.15 2.33 5.87
C THR A 38 1.66 2.45 6.19
N PRO A 39 1.16 2.02 7.38
CA PRO A 39 -0.25 2.20 7.71
C PRO A 39 -0.72 3.66 7.69
N LEU A 40 0.16 4.60 8.07
CA LEU A 40 -0.14 6.03 8.05
C LEU A 40 -0.26 6.54 6.60
N LEU A 41 0.68 6.16 5.73
CA LEU A 41 0.61 6.48 4.30
C LEU A 41 -0.68 5.95 3.67
N TRP A 42 -1.04 4.72 4.02
CA TRP A 42 -2.21 4.06 3.49
C TRP A 42 -3.50 4.81 3.81
N MET A 43 -3.62 5.29 5.05
CA MET A 43 -4.77 6.06 5.53
C MET A 43 -4.94 7.38 4.76
N HIS A 44 -3.83 8.03 4.40
CA HIS A 44 -3.86 9.34 3.72
C HIS A 44 -3.90 9.25 2.19
N ALA A 45 -3.57 8.09 1.61
CA ALA A 45 -3.67 7.87 0.18
C ALA A 45 -5.13 7.72 -0.26
N GLN A 46 -5.51 8.41 -1.34
CA GLN A 46 -6.83 8.24 -1.98
C GLN A 46 -6.86 7.05 -2.95
N LEU A 47 -5.70 6.68 -3.48
CA LEU A 47 -5.52 5.53 -4.37
C LEU A 47 -4.29 4.73 -3.94
N ARG A 48 -4.44 3.40 -3.83
CA ARG A 48 -3.37 2.48 -3.47
C ARG A 48 -3.13 1.48 -4.59
N ILE A 49 -1.92 1.47 -5.12
CA ILE A 49 -1.52 0.63 -6.25
C ILE A 49 -0.40 -0.29 -5.77
N CYS A 50 -0.48 -1.58 -6.08
CA CYS A 50 0.66 -2.48 -6.00
C CYS A 50 1.24 -2.71 -7.40
N ALA A 51 2.55 -2.48 -7.53
CA ALA A 51 3.29 -2.86 -8.72
C ALA A 51 3.74 -4.31 -8.57
N ASP A 52 3.05 -5.22 -9.27
CA ASP A 52 3.31 -6.65 -9.31
C ASP A 52 3.61 -7.26 -7.92
N GLY A 53 4.85 -7.71 -7.67
CA GLY A 53 5.29 -8.28 -6.39
C GLY A 53 5.21 -7.34 -5.18
N GLY A 54 4.89 -6.06 -5.37
CA GLY A 54 4.47 -5.17 -4.28
C GLY A 54 3.22 -5.69 -3.55
N ALA A 55 2.36 -6.46 -4.23
CA ALA A 55 1.23 -7.12 -3.59
C ALA A 55 1.68 -8.20 -2.59
N ASN A 56 2.78 -8.91 -2.86
CA ASN A 56 3.36 -9.86 -1.91
C ASN A 56 3.79 -9.15 -0.63
N ARG A 57 4.44 -7.98 -0.78
CA ARG A 57 4.89 -7.16 0.36
C ARG A 57 3.73 -6.70 1.22
N LEU A 58 2.66 -6.22 0.58
CA LEU A 58 1.43 -5.86 1.27
C LEU A 58 0.82 -7.04 2.02
N TYR A 59 0.69 -8.19 1.37
CA TYR A 59 0.09 -9.40 1.94
C TYR A 59 0.86 -9.96 3.14
N ASP A 60 2.19 -9.97 3.04
CA ASP A 60 3.09 -10.55 4.05
C ASP A 60 3.36 -9.58 5.20
N GLU A 61 3.59 -8.30 4.91
CA GLU A 61 4.17 -7.37 5.88
C GLU A 61 3.13 -6.48 6.57
N MET A 62 1.98 -6.18 5.94
CA MET A 62 0.96 -5.34 6.58
C MET A 62 0.40 -5.93 7.89
N PRO A 63 0.10 -7.24 7.99
CA PRO A 63 -0.29 -7.86 9.26
C PRO A 63 0.72 -7.68 10.39
N LEU A 64 2.02 -7.56 10.07
CA LEU A 64 3.07 -7.40 11.07
C LEU A 64 3.00 -6.06 11.80
N PHE A 65 2.33 -5.05 11.24
CA PHE A 65 2.08 -3.77 11.91
C PHE A 65 0.91 -3.83 12.91
N PHE A 66 0.14 -4.92 12.92
CA PHE A 66 -1.05 -5.12 13.75
C PHE A 66 -1.01 -6.48 14.46
N PRO A 67 -0.01 -6.74 15.34
CA PRO A 67 0.23 -8.07 15.91
C PRO A 67 -0.88 -8.58 16.85
N LEU A 68 -1.82 -7.71 17.24
CA LEU A 68 -2.97 -8.06 18.08
C LEU A 68 -4.22 -8.39 17.27
N GLU A 69 -4.18 -8.25 15.95
CA GLU A 69 -5.30 -8.47 15.06
C GLU A 69 -5.10 -9.75 14.23
N ASP A 70 -6.20 -10.35 13.79
CA ASP A 70 -6.12 -11.49 12.88
C ASP A 70 -5.53 -11.05 11.52
N ALA A 71 -4.57 -11.81 11.01
CA ALA A 71 -3.84 -11.44 9.80
C ALA A 71 -4.75 -11.37 8.57
N LEU A 72 -5.79 -12.21 8.50
CA LEU A 72 -6.74 -12.21 7.40
C LEU A 72 -7.62 -10.96 7.48
N ASP A 73 -8.08 -10.55 8.66
CA ASP A 73 -8.82 -9.30 8.84
C ASP A 73 -8.01 -8.07 8.41
N VAL A 74 -6.72 -8.03 8.77
CA VAL A 74 -5.81 -6.95 8.35
C VAL A 74 -5.67 -6.95 6.82
N ARG A 75 -5.47 -8.09 6.18
CA ARG A 75 -5.35 -8.17 4.70
C ARG A 75 -6.62 -7.71 3.98
N HIS A 76 -7.80 -7.99 4.53
CA HIS A 76 -9.08 -7.51 4.00
C HIS A 76 -9.22 -5.99 4.15
N ARG A 77 -8.78 -5.43 5.28
CA ARG A 77 -8.80 -3.98 5.54
C ARG A 77 -7.83 -3.22 4.65
N TYR A 78 -6.64 -3.78 4.43
CA TYR A 78 -5.56 -3.19 3.64
C TYR A 78 -5.47 -3.82 2.25
N LYS A 79 -6.57 -3.76 1.50
CA LYS A 79 -6.62 -4.21 0.10
C LYS A 79 -6.24 -3.07 -0.86
N PRO A 80 -5.35 -3.28 -1.84
CA PRO A 80 -5.03 -2.25 -2.81
C PRO A 80 -6.24 -2.00 -3.73
N ASP A 81 -6.28 -0.83 -4.35
CA ASP A 81 -7.31 -0.51 -5.35
C ASP A 81 -6.96 -1.12 -6.72
N ILE A 82 -5.65 -1.23 -7.01
CA ILE A 82 -5.13 -1.75 -8.27
C ILE A 82 -3.88 -2.60 -7.99
N ILE A 83 -3.78 -3.74 -8.67
CA ILE A 83 -2.53 -4.50 -8.81
C ILE A 83 -2.19 -4.52 -10.30
N LYS A 84 -0.98 -4.07 -10.66
CA LYS A 84 -0.56 -3.88 -12.06
C LYS A 84 0.90 -4.30 -12.26
N GLY A 85 1.19 -4.93 -13.39
CA GLY A 85 2.52 -5.36 -13.82
C GLY A 85 2.41 -6.42 -14.91
N ASP A 86 3.53 -7.07 -15.23
CA ASP A 86 3.62 -8.28 -16.05
C ASP A 86 3.31 -9.58 -15.28
N MET A 87 3.09 -9.47 -13.97
CA MET A 87 2.70 -10.55 -13.07
C MET A 87 3.75 -11.65 -12.95
N ASP A 88 5.03 -11.33 -13.16
CA ASP A 88 6.14 -12.29 -13.09
C ASP A 88 6.67 -12.50 -11.67
N SER A 89 6.41 -11.55 -10.76
CA SER A 89 6.92 -11.57 -9.39
C SER A 89 5.85 -11.74 -8.32
N ILE A 90 4.57 -11.45 -8.60
CA ILE A 90 3.47 -11.78 -7.70
C ILE A 90 3.31 -13.29 -7.54
N ARG A 91 3.13 -13.78 -6.30
CA ARG A 91 2.88 -15.20 -6.04
C ARG A 91 1.43 -15.54 -6.37
N ALA A 92 1.19 -16.75 -6.90
CA ALA A 92 -0.14 -17.18 -7.35
C ALA A 92 -1.20 -17.11 -6.25
N GLU A 93 -0.88 -17.50 -5.02
CA GLU A 93 -1.80 -17.47 -3.88
C GLU A 93 -2.14 -16.04 -3.42
N VAL A 94 -1.21 -15.09 -3.59
CA VAL A 94 -1.43 -13.67 -3.28
C VAL A 94 -2.30 -13.03 -4.35
N LEU A 95 -2.03 -13.37 -5.61
CA LEU A 95 -2.84 -12.96 -6.75
C LEU A 95 -4.29 -13.44 -6.58
N GLU A 96 -4.49 -14.74 -6.34
CA GLU A 96 -5.82 -15.34 -6.13
C GLU A 96 -6.57 -14.69 -4.96
N PHE A 97 -5.88 -14.46 -3.84
CA PHE A 97 -6.46 -13.77 -2.69
C PHE A 97 -7.01 -12.38 -3.07
N TYR A 98 -6.21 -11.53 -3.71
CA TYR A 98 -6.66 -10.18 -4.04
C TYR A 98 -7.61 -10.13 -5.24
N MET A 99 -7.57 -11.09 -6.17
CA MET A 99 -8.55 -11.20 -7.26
C MET A 99 -9.97 -11.37 -6.74
N SER A 100 -10.16 -12.04 -5.61
CA SER A 100 -11.48 -12.18 -4.98
C SER A 100 -11.99 -10.88 -4.32
N LEU A 101 -11.13 -9.86 -4.17
CA LEU A 101 -11.39 -8.66 -3.36
C LEU A 101 -11.29 -7.34 -4.14
N VAL A 102 -10.57 -7.31 -5.27
CA VAL A 102 -10.25 -6.09 -6.02
C VAL A 102 -11.00 -6.08 -7.36
N ILE A 103 -11.72 -4.99 -7.63
CA ILE A 103 -12.64 -4.86 -8.78
C ILE A 103 -11.90 -4.66 -10.12
N ASN A 104 -10.66 -4.15 -10.11
CA ASN A 104 -9.90 -3.87 -11.33
C ASN A 104 -8.51 -4.52 -11.30
N PHE A 105 -8.44 -5.75 -11.83
CA PHE A 105 -7.19 -6.30 -12.35
C PHE A 105 -7.06 -5.91 -13.81
N CYS A 106 -5.87 -5.46 -14.17
CA CYS A 106 -5.59 -5.12 -15.55
C CYS A 106 -4.21 -5.72 -15.83
N GLU A 107 -4.09 -6.76 -16.65
CA GLU A 107 -2.81 -7.06 -17.29
C GLU A 107 -2.48 -5.89 -18.24
N LEU A 108 -1.23 -5.44 -18.27
CA LEU A 108 -0.73 -4.81 -19.50
C LEU A 108 -0.06 -5.96 -20.24
N LEU A 109 -0.80 -6.60 -21.13
CA LEU A 109 -0.20 -7.31 -22.25
C LEU A 109 0.47 -6.22 -23.10
N PHE A 110 1.79 -6.07 -22.97
CA PHE A 110 2.63 -5.43 -23.98
C PHE A 110 3.27 -6.53 -24.84
#